data_AF-A0A6N8WC26-F1
#
_entry.id   AF-A0A6N8WC26-F1
#
_cell.length_a   1.000
_cell.length_b   1.000
_cell.length_c   1.000
_cell.angle_alpha   90.00
_cell.angle_beta   90.00
_cell.angle_gamma   90.00
#
_symmetry.space_group_name_H-M   'P 1'
#
loop_
_entity.id
_entity.type
_entity.pdbx_description
1 polymer ?
#
loop_
_entity_poly.entity_id
_entity_poly.type
_entity_poly.pdbx_seq_one_letter_code
_entity_poly.pdbx_strand_id
1 'polypeptide(L)'
;MKPSLIHAAVVHFPIALLICGSLALLGTLHRWPRVELRIIGWGLLLPGWLTLLAAIVSGIVSQGALPPDAPYRPLLNWHTGSGLALAVLYGDLIYRGWLHWTQVKRSEGKGWDWTEDLPTGRGGKGRMTVQLLLGIGLVIFSGWLG
;
A
#
# COMPACT_ATOMS: atom_id res chain seq x y z
N MET A 1 -20.94 -19.71 -6.05
CA MET A 1 -19.75 -20.03 -6.87
C MET A 1 -18.56 -20.03 -5.93
N LYS A 2 -17.73 -21.09 -5.90
CA LYS A 2 -16.50 -21.08 -5.08
C LYS A 2 -15.58 -19.99 -5.66
N PRO A 3 -15.07 -19.02 -4.88
CA PRO A 3 -14.04 -18.14 -5.38
C PRO A 3 -12.90 -19.03 -5.86
N SER A 4 -12.47 -18.86 -7.12
CA SER A 4 -11.32 -19.61 -7.60
C SER A 4 -10.11 -19.20 -6.76
N LEU A 5 -9.25 -20.16 -6.40
CA LEU A 5 -8.00 -19.89 -5.67
C LEU A 5 -7.18 -18.75 -6.31
N ILE A 6 -7.27 -18.62 -7.64
CA ILE A 6 -6.66 -17.55 -8.43
C ILE A 6 -7.27 -16.19 -8.10
N HIS A 7 -8.59 -16.08 -7.95
CA HIS A 7 -9.26 -14.82 -7.59
C HIS A 7 -8.85 -14.33 -6.19
N ALA A 8 -8.81 -15.25 -5.21
CA ALA A 8 -8.33 -14.91 -3.87
C ALA A 8 -6.85 -14.47 -3.89
N ALA A 9 -6.00 -15.21 -4.60
CA ALA A 9 -4.57 -14.92 -4.72
C ALA A 9 -4.25 -13.64 -5.50
N VAL A 10 -5.10 -13.20 -6.43
CA VAL A 10 -4.85 -11.95 -7.19
C VAL A 10 -5.43 -10.73 -6.48
N VAL A 11 -6.56 -10.87 -5.78
CA VAL A 11 -7.28 -9.73 -5.17
C VAL A 11 -6.86 -9.49 -3.72
N HIS A 12 -6.59 -10.53 -2.92
CA HIS A 12 -6.32 -10.39 -1.48
C HIS A 12 -4.81 -10.39 -1.17
N PHE A 13 -4.00 -10.98 -2.04
CA PHE A 13 -2.53 -10.98 -1.88
C PHE A 13 -1.90 -9.58 -1.89
N PRO A 14 -2.31 -8.62 -2.76
CA PRO A 14 -1.80 -7.24 -2.71
C PRO A 14 -1.95 -6.61 -1.32
N ILE A 15 -3.02 -6.97 -0.64
CA ILE A 15 -3.48 -6.35 0.59
C ILE A 15 -2.74 -6.92 1.78
N ALA A 16 -2.50 -8.23 1.77
CA ALA A 16 -1.59 -8.86 2.71
C ALA A 16 -0.20 -8.20 2.64
N LEU A 17 0.33 -7.93 1.44
CA LEU A 17 1.60 -7.23 1.26
C LEU A 17 1.55 -5.80 1.83
N LEU A 18 0.49 -5.04 1.53
CA LEU A 18 0.32 -3.68 2.03
C LEU A 18 0.19 -3.63 3.56
N ILE A 19 -0.61 -4.51 4.18
CA ILE A 19 -0.77 -4.59 5.63
C ILE A 19 0.56 -5.00 6.28
N CYS A 20 1.16 -6.11 5.85
CA CYS A 20 2.41 -6.60 6.43
C CYS A 20 3.55 -5.58 6.29
N GLY A 21 3.66 -4.95 5.12
CA GLY A 21 4.62 -3.86 4.90
C GLY A 21 4.36 -2.66 5.82
N SER A 22 3.09 -2.28 6.00
CA SER A 22 2.69 -1.20 6.89
C SER A 22 3.02 -1.50 8.35
N LEU A 23 2.74 -2.71 8.82
CA LEU A 23 3.06 -3.15 10.18
C LEU A 23 4.57 -3.20 10.42
N ALA A 24 5.35 -3.68 9.46
CA ALA A 24 6.81 -3.70 9.56
C ALA A 24 7.40 -2.27 9.66
N LEU A 25 6.89 -1.32 8.86
CA LEU A 25 7.32 0.08 8.93
C LEU A 25 6.82 0.78 10.20
N LEU A 26 5.60 0.53 10.65
CA LEU A 26 5.12 1.04 11.95
C LEU A 26 5.96 0.50 13.11
N GLY A 27 6.29 -0.79 13.08
CA GLY A 27 7.20 -1.42 14.04
C GLY A 27 8.56 -0.73 14.05
N THR A 28 9.11 -0.45 12.86
CA THR A 28 10.35 0.30 12.71
C THR A 28 10.26 1.70 13.30
N LEU A 29 9.21 2.44 12.97
CA LEU A 29 9.03 3.82 13.39
C LEU A 29 8.93 3.93 14.92
N HIS A 30 8.21 3.02 15.58
CA HIS A 30 7.79 3.20 16.97
C HIS A 30 8.45 2.30 18.00
N ARG A 31 8.92 1.11 17.64
CA ARG A 31 9.33 0.11 18.64
C ARG A 31 10.66 -0.58 18.37
N TRP A 32 10.93 -0.92 17.13
CA TRP A 32 12.05 -1.77 16.73
C TRP A 32 12.75 -1.17 15.50
N PRO A 33 13.68 -0.21 15.67
CA PRO A 33 14.35 0.48 14.57
C PRO A 33 15.37 -0.43 13.87
N ARG A 34 14.95 -1.64 13.49
CA ARG A 34 15.74 -2.68 12.86
C ARG A 34 15.75 -2.49 11.35
N VAL A 35 16.92 -2.60 10.74
CA VAL A 35 17.09 -2.51 9.29
C VAL A 35 16.22 -3.54 8.59
N GLU A 36 16.16 -4.77 9.07
CA GLU A 36 15.45 -5.87 8.42
C GLU A 36 13.96 -5.55 8.27
N LEU A 37 13.36 -4.90 9.27
CA LEU A 37 11.95 -4.47 9.21
C LEU A 37 11.73 -3.35 8.20
N ARG A 38 12.72 -2.49 7.97
CA ARG A 38 12.67 -1.48 6.89
C ARG A 38 12.70 -2.15 5.53
N ILE A 39 13.63 -3.09 5.33
CA ILE A 39 13.78 -3.85 4.09
C ILE A 39 12.48 -4.60 3.78
N ILE A 40 11.97 -5.34 4.77
CA ILE A 40 10.72 -6.08 4.64
C ILE A 40 9.57 -5.11 4.38
N GLY A 41 9.48 -4.02 5.13
CA GLY A 41 8.45 -3.00 4.99
C GLY A 41 8.34 -2.46 3.56
N TRP A 42 9.43 -1.90 3.04
CA TRP A 42 9.46 -1.35 1.69
C TRP A 42 9.39 -2.43 0.61
N GLY A 43 10.03 -3.57 0.85
CA GLY A 43 10.03 -4.74 -0.04
C GLY A 43 8.64 -5.36 -0.21
N LEU A 44 7.73 -5.18 0.75
CA LEU A 44 6.33 -5.60 0.63
C LEU A 44 5.42 -4.47 0.10
N LEU A 45 5.64 -3.22 0.53
CA LEU A 45 4.78 -2.09 0.11
C LEU A 45 4.80 -1.87 -1.40
N LEU A 46 5.99 -1.88 -2.03
CA LEU A 46 6.09 -1.62 -3.47
C LEU A 46 5.36 -2.68 -4.32
N PRO A 47 5.62 -3.99 -4.18
CA PRO A 47 4.87 -5.00 -4.93
C PRO A 47 3.39 -5.04 -4.54
N GLY A 48 3.05 -4.80 -3.27
CA GLY A 48 1.65 -4.68 -2.83
C GLY A 48 0.92 -3.55 -3.55
N TRP A 49 1.57 -2.39 -3.71
CA TRP A 49 1.00 -1.27 -4.44
C TRP A 49 0.87 -1.54 -5.95
N LEU A 50 1.88 -2.13 -6.59
CA LEU A 50 1.82 -2.48 -8.02
C LEU A 50 0.70 -3.47 -8.32
N THR A 51 0.54 -4.48 -7.46
CA THR A 51 -0.52 -5.50 -7.62
C THR A 51 -1.90 -4.95 -7.26
N LEU A 52 -2.00 -3.98 -6.34
CA LEU A 52 -3.24 -3.24 -6.08
C LEU A 52 -3.71 -2.49 -7.34
N LEU A 53 -2.81 -1.87 -8.10
CA LEU A 53 -3.18 -1.20 -9.36
C LEU A 53 -3.82 -2.17 -10.36
N ALA A 54 -3.26 -3.39 -10.48
CA ALA A 54 -3.83 -4.43 -11.33
C ALA A 54 -5.23 -4.86 -10.84
N ALA A 55 -5.41 -5.00 -9.52
CA ALA A 55 -6.71 -5.34 -8.93
C ALA A 55 -7.77 -4.25 -9.21
N ILE A 56 -7.40 -2.97 -9.10
CA ILE A 56 -8.28 -1.83 -9.42
C ILE A 56 -8.71 -1.87 -10.89
N VAL A 57 -7.76 -2.04 -11.81
CA VAL A 57 -8.07 -2.14 -13.25
C VAL A 57 -9.02 -3.31 -13.52
N SER A 58 -8.76 -4.48 -12.93
CA SER A 58 -9.66 -5.63 -13.04
C SER A 58 -11.06 -5.30 -12.53
N GLY A 59 -11.18 -4.63 -11.38
CA GLY A 59 -12.46 -4.23 -10.79
C GLY A 59 -13.26 -3.27 -11.69
N ILE A 60 -12.59 -2.27 -12.27
CA ILE A 60 -13.20 -1.32 -13.20
C ILE A 60 -13.72 -2.02 -14.46
N VAL A 61 -12.92 -2.92 -15.04
CA VAL A 61 -13.32 -3.69 -16.24
C VAL A 61 -14.53 -4.58 -15.92
N SER A 62 -14.50 -5.30 -14.79
CA SER A 62 -15.64 -6.12 -14.37
C SER A 62 -16.89 -5.29 -14.10
N GLN A 63 -16.74 -4.09 -13.56
CA GLN A 63 -17.86 -3.18 -13.29
C GLN A 63 -18.52 -2.64 -14.57
N GLY A 64 -17.73 -2.39 -15.62
CA GLY A 64 -18.24 -1.95 -16.93
C GLY A 64 -19.12 -2.98 -17.63
N ALA A 65 -18.99 -4.26 -17.28
CA ALA A 65 -19.79 -5.35 -17.82
C ALA A 65 -21.13 -5.57 -17.08
N LEU A 66 -21.40 -4.82 -16.01
CA LEU A 66 -22.60 -4.98 -15.19
C LEU A 66 -23.80 -4.21 -15.75
N PRO A 67 -25.04 -4.74 -15.59
CA PRO A 67 -26.25 -3.98 -15.83
C PRO A 67 -26.30 -2.68 -15.00
N PRO A 68 -26.90 -1.60 -15.51
CA PRO A 68 -26.98 -0.33 -14.79
C PRO A 68 -27.62 -0.43 -13.40
N ASP A 69 -28.55 -1.39 -13.24
CA ASP A 69 -29.43 -1.50 -12.08
C ASP A 69 -29.00 -2.64 -11.13
N ALA A 70 -27.75 -3.11 -11.27
CA ALA A 70 -27.24 -4.21 -10.45
C ALA A 70 -27.31 -3.84 -8.94
N PRO A 71 -27.95 -4.66 -8.08
CA PRO A 71 -28.20 -4.30 -6.68
C PRO A 71 -26.93 -4.15 -5.83
N TYR A 72 -25.81 -4.75 -6.26
CA TYR A 72 -24.50 -4.70 -5.59
C TYR A 72 -23.60 -3.55 -6.09
N ARG A 73 -24.08 -2.71 -7.01
CA ARG A 73 -23.30 -1.61 -7.59
C ARG A 73 -22.78 -0.60 -6.54
N PRO A 74 -23.55 -0.22 -5.49
CA PRO A 74 -23.03 0.65 -4.43
C PRO A 74 -21.86 0.02 -3.66
N LEU A 75 -21.94 -1.27 -3.35
CA LEU A 75 -20.88 -2.00 -2.67
C LEU A 75 -19.62 -2.07 -3.55
N LEU A 76 -19.79 -2.34 -4.85
CA LEU A 76 -18.68 -2.36 -5.80
C LEU A 76 -18.04 -0.98 -5.98
N ASN A 77 -18.83 0.09 -6.00
CA ASN A 77 -18.33 1.48 -6.01
C ASN A 77 -17.49 1.79 -4.77
N TRP A 78 -17.96 1.40 -3.58
CA TRP A 78 -17.22 1.57 -2.34
C TRP A 78 -15.90 0.81 -2.36
N HIS A 79 -15.94 -0.45 -2.80
CA HIS A 79 -14.76 -1.30 -2.92
C HIS A 79 -13.73 -0.73 -3.90
N THR A 80 -14.12 -0.44 -5.15
CA THR A 80 -13.22 0.17 -6.16
C THR A 80 -12.72 1.55 -5.72
N GLY A 81 -13.60 2.39 -5.16
CA GLY A 81 -13.26 3.72 -4.68
C GLY A 81 -12.23 3.70 -3.54
N SER A 82 -12.36 2.76 -2.60
CA SER A 82 -11.36 2.56 -1.56
C SER A 82 -10.02 2.06 -2.12
N GLY A 83 -10.04 1.21 -3.16
CA GLY A 83 -8.83 0.80 -3.89
C GLY A 83 -8.09 1.99 -4.49
N LEU A 84 -8.80 2.90 -5.15
CA LEU A 84 -8.23 4.14 -5.67
C LEU A 84 -7.64 5.02 -4.55
N ALA A 85 -8.34 5.16 -3.43
CA ALA A 85 -7.83 5.89 -2.27
C ALA A 85 -6.54 5.27 -1.71
N LEU A 86 -6.49 3.93 -1.60
CA LEU A 86 -5.29 3.18 -1.21
C LEU A 86 -4.15 3.39 -2.21
N ALA A 87 -4.42 3.37 -3.51
CA ALA A 87 -3.43 3.60 -4.54
C ALA A 87 -2.80 5.00 -4.43
N VAL A 88 -3.59 6.03 -4.16
CA VAL A 88 -3.08 7.40 -3.92
C VAL A 88 -2.28 7.47 -2.62
N LEU A 89 -2.81 6.90 -1.54
CA LEU A 89 -2.20 6.97 -0.21
C LEU A 89 -0.83 6.29 -0.15
N TYR A 90 -0.75 5.04 -0.62
CA TYR A 90 0.49 4.30 -0.70
C TYR A 90 1.39 4.80 -1.83
N GLY A 91 0.82 5.31 -2.92
CA GLY A 91 1.57 5.93 -4.02
C GLY A 91 2.35 7.15 -3.56
N ASP A 92 1.73 8.06 -2.78
CA ASP A 92 2.42 9.21 -2.18
C ASP A 92 3.54 8.75 -1.22
N LEU A 93 3.28 7.72 -0.40
CA LEU A 93 4.29 7.18 0.52
C LEU A 93 5.51 6.60 -0.24
N ILE A 94 5.27 5.77 -1.25
CA ILE A 94 6.31 5.16 -2.09
C ILE A 94 7.06 6.23 -2.87
N TYR A 95 6.35 7.20 -3.46
CA TYR A 95 6.95 8.29 -4.21
C TYR A 95 7.88 9.15 -3.34
N ARG A 96 7.48 9.46 -2.10
CA ARG A 96 8.34 10.17 -1.14
C ARG A 96 9.54 9.35 -0.72
N GLY A 97 9.35 8.04 -0.49
CA GLY A 97 10.46 7.11 -0.25
C GLY A 97 11.48 7.16 -1.39
N TRP A 98 11.00 7.02 -2.62
CA TRP A 98 11.82 7.16 -3.83
C TRP A 98 12.57 8.48 -3.85
N LEU A 99 11.87 9.61 -3.73
CA LEU A 99 12.48 10.93 -3.79
C LEU A 99 13.60 11.07 -2.76
N HIS A 100 13.34 10.66 -1.53
CA HIS A 100 14.32 10.66 -0.46
C HIS A 100 15.56 9.84 -0.85
N TRP A 101 15.42 8.57 -1.24
CA TRP A 101 16.57 7.74 -1.62
C TRP A 101 17.33 8.29 -2.84
N THR A 102 16.64 8.90 -3.80
CA THR A 102 17.31 9.54 -4.94
C THR A 102 18.07 10.81 -4.58
N GLN A 103 17.57 11.59 -3.63
CA GLN A 103 18.26 12.77 -3.11
C GLN A 103 19.49 12.35 -2.33
N VAL A 104 19.35 11.37 -1.45
CA VAL A 104 20.45 10.88 -0.63
C VAL A 104 21.56 10.26 -1.49
N LYS A 105 21.20 9.41 -2.46
CA LYS A 105 22.15 8.88 -3.46
C LYS A 105 22.88 9.96 -4.26
N ARG A 106 22.28 11.13 -4.47
CA ARG A 106 22.90 12.27 -5.17
C ARG A 106 23.82 13.09 -4.26
N SER A 107 23.57 13.14 -2.96
CA SER A 107 24.37 13.90 -2.00
C SER A 107 25.64 13.16 -1.54
N GLU A 108 25.74 11.85 -1.74
CA GLU A 108 26.86 11.08 -1.18
C GLU A 108 27.89 10.62 -2.21
N GLY A 109 29.11 11.14 -2.01
CA GLY A 109 30.35 10.68 -2.64
C GLY A 109 31.16 9.68 -1.80
N LYS A 110 30.71 9.26 -0.60
CA LYS A 110 31.29 8.17 0.23
C LYS A 110 30.49 8.03 1.53
N GLY A 111 29.97 6.83 1.83
CA GLY A 111 29.56 6.46 3.19
C GLY A 111 28.06 6.44 3.53
N TRP A 112 27.16 6.38 2.54
CA TRP A 112 25.74 6.30 2.83
C TRP A 112 25.32 4.98 3.47
N ASP A 113 24.61 5.08 4.60
CA ASP A 113 23.85 3.97 5.15
C ASP A 113 22.33 4.16 4.95
N TRP A 114 21.81 3.55 3.88
CA TRP A 114 20.38 3.49 3.56
C TRP A 114 19.52 2.86 4.68
N THR A 115 20.16 2.23 5.67
CA THR A 115 19.49 1.53 6.76
C THR A 115 19.11 2.46 7.91
N GLU A 116 19.71 3.64 8.01
CA GLU A 116 19.52 4.59 9.11
C GLU A 116 18.48 5.67 8.78
N ASP A 117 18.32 6.04 7.52
CA ASP A 117 17.46 7.16 7.10
C ASP A 117 16.07 6.70 6.62
N LEU A 118 15.03 7.12 7.33
CA LEU A 118 13.63 6.93 6.92
C LEU A 118 13.17 8.21 6.21
N PRO A 119 12.33 8.11 5.15
CA PRO A 119 11.81 9.25 4.41
C PRO A 119 10.77 10.02 5.24
N THR A 120 11.23 10.66 6.30
CA THR A 120 10.38 11.38 7.24
C THR A 120 10.17 12.83 6.82
N GLY A 121 11.08 13.42 6.02
CA GLY A 121 10.89 14.67 5.26
C GLY A 121 10.05 15.78 5.93
N ARG A 122 9.34 16.57 5.12
CA ARG A 122 8.40 17.60 5.61
C ARG A 122 7.09 16.93 6.08
N GLY A 123 6.93 16.78 7.40
CA GLY A 123 5.80 16.09 8.04
C GLY A 123 6.21 15.02 9.05
N GLY A 124 7.48 14.62 9.04
CA GLY A 124 8.08 13.73 10.03
C GLY A 124 7.50 12.32 10.10
N LYS A 125 7.91 11.60 11.14
CA LYS A 125 7.40 10.28 11.54
C LYS A 125 5.86 10.24 11.70
N GLY A 126 5.25 11.35 12.11
CA GLY A 126 3.81 11.45 12.34
C GLY A 126 2.99 11.26 11.05
N ARG A 127 3.38 11.94 9.96
CA ARG A 127 2.70 11.79 8.67
C ARG A 127 2.74 10.33 8.19
N MET A 128 3.92 9.72 8.18
CA MET A 128 4.09 8.34 7.74
C MET A 128 3.25 7.37 8.60
N THR A 129 3.22 7.59 9.92
CA THR A 129 2.35 6.82 10.83
C THR A 129 0.88 6.94 10.45
N VAL A 130 0.39 8.17 10.24
CA VAL A 130 -1.00 8.43 9.84
C VAL A 130 -1.32 7.76 8.51
N GLN A 131 -0.44 7.85 7.51
CA GLN A 131 -0.66 7.23 6.21
C GLN A 131 -0.74 5.70 6.31
N LEU A 132 0.16 5.06 7.06
CA LEU A 132 0.15 3.62 7.26
C LEU A 132 -1.12 3.15 8.00
N LEU A 133 -1.54 3.88 9.05
CA LEU A 133 -2.76 3.57 9.80
C LEU A 133 -4.02 3.79 8.97
N LEU A 134 -4.09 4.87 8.19
CA LEU A 134 -5.20 5.14 7.27
C LEU A 134 -5.30 4.05 6.20
N GLY A 135 -4.16 3.57 5.68
CA GLY A 135 -4.13 2.47 4.71
C GLY A 135 -4.70 1.18 5.29
N ILE A 136 -4.25 0.80 6.49
CA ILE A 136 -4.79 -0.37 7.22
C ILE A 136 -6.29 -0.20 7.50
N GLY A 137 -6.71 0.97 7.98
CA GLY A 137 -8.11 1.26 8.28
C GLY A 137 -8.99 1.16 7.04
N LEU A 138 -8.57 1.76 5.92
CA LEU A 138 -9.29 1.68 4.65
C LEU A 138 -9.50 0.23 4.23
N VAL A 139 -8.45 -0.61 4.28
CA VAL A 139 -8.56 -2.04 3.95
C VAL A 139 -9.63 -2.74 4.81
N ILE A 140 -9.61 -2.53 6.12
CA ILE A 140 -10.55 -3.17 7.05
C ILE A 140 -12.00 -2.75 6.75
N PHE A 141 -12.24 -1.46 6.52
CA PHE A 141 -13.60 -0.93 6.36
C PHE A 141 -14.19 -1.05 4.95
N SER A 142 -13.40 -1.45 3.95
CA SER A 142 -13.87 -1.53 2.55
C SER A 142 -14.02 -2.94 1.99
N GLY A 143 -14.07 -3.94 2.88
CA GLY A 143 -14.44 -5.31 2.52
C GLY A 143 -13.36 -6.07 1.75
N TRP A 144 -12.13 -5.56 1.76
CA TRP A 144 -10.98 -6.21 1.12
C TRP A 144 -10.48 -7.47 1.84
N LEU A 145 -11.02 -7.75 3.04
CA LEU A 145 -10.69 -8.94 3.83
C LEU A 145 -11.56 -10.17 3.49
N GLY A 146 -12.59 -10.00 2.66
CA GLY A 146 -13.57 -11.05 2.32
C GLY A 146 -14.94 -10.80 2.93
#